data_AF-A0A257TPW0-F1
#
_entry.id   AF-A0A257TPW0-F1
#
_cell.length_a   1.000
_cell.length_b   1.000
_cell.length_c   1.000
_cell.angle_alpha   90.00
_cell.angle_beta   90.00
_cell.angle_gamma   90.00
#
_symmetry.space_group_name_H-M   'P 1'
#
loop_
_entity.id
_entity.type
_entity.pdbx_description
1 polymer ?
#
loop_
_entity_poly.entity_id
_entity_poly.type
_entity_poly.pdbx_seq_one_letter_code
_entity_poly.pdbx_strand_id
1 'polypeptide(L)'
;ALVANVSDTSDSVEEVADLSESEQLDTEVTDLATTVDTVTTSEIVPTEVADTPAPTEVAISPVGIPTAPAGDLLKDLSVGSGGTGKGALAGRAGTEASKRASGATDASEAAVARALKWLAEHQLPDGSWSFDHTGGKCQGQCTHPGTKADARFAATGMALLPFLGAGHTHKQGKFKEQVRGGLYWLASNMKVTANGGDMVDSGAMYGHGIASIALCEAYAMTQDKQLAPPAQASLNFIMYAQDPVGGGWNYSPRGAGDTSIAGWQIMALKSGYLGYLEVDKKRCIPGAMKFLDGVQADGGAYYGYRTPGKGQATTAVGLLCRMYMGWPHEKPELEKGVKYLAGIGPQTSNMYFSYYATQVLHQFDGPDGDIWTGWNTKMRDSLVAMQALQKHETGSWQFTGGDHGFEAGGRLYCTTLAAMTLEIYYRYMPIYTKRSSEDDFE
;
A
#
# COMPACT_ATOMS: atom_id res chain seq x y z
N ALA A 1 -8.47 -51.18 -17.84
CA ALA A 1 -8.07 -50.64 -16.52
C ALA A 1 -6.99 -49.60 -16.74
N LEU A 2 -7.41 -48.34 -16.87
CA LEU A 2 -6.59 -47.12 -16.90
C LEU A 2 -7.61 -45.99 -16.80
N VAL A 3 -7.74 -45.42 -15.60
CA VAL A 3 -8.48 -44.17 -15.37
C VAL A 3 -7.47 -43.23 -14.73
N ALA A 4 -7.13 -42.19 -15.47
CA ALA A 4 -6.32 -41.08 -15.01
C ALA A 4 -7.19 -40.18 -14.13
N ASN A 5 -6.70 -39.87 -12.94
CA ASN A 5 -7.26 -38.84 -12.07
C ASN A 5 -6.96 -37.46 -12.66
N VAL A 6 -8.02 -36.76 -13.03
CA VAL A 6 -8.04 -35.32 -13.24
C VAL A 6 -8.03 -34.68 -11.85
N SER A 7 -6.99 -33.91 -11.55
CA SER A 7 -6.91 -33.07 -10.36
C SER A 7 -7.68 -31.77 -10.57
N ASP A 8 -8.47 -31.42 -9.56
CA ASP A 8 -9.32 -30.23 -9.43
C ASP A 8 -8.70 -28.94 -9.97
N THR A 9 -9.42 -28.32 -10.90
CA THR A 9 -9.21 -26.94 -11.38
C THR A 9 -10.46 -26.09 -11.12
N SER A 10 -11.33 -26.47 -10.18
CA SER A 10 -12.59 -25.76 -9.90
C SER A 10 -12.42 -24.49 -9.06
N ASP A 11 -11.43 -24.45 -8.16
CA ASP A 11 -11.31 -23.34 -7.18
C ASP A 11 -10.80 -22.03 -7.80
N SER A 12 -10.08 -22.09 -8.92
CA SER A 12 -9.64 -20.88 -9.64
C SER A 12 -10.75 -20.22 -10.47
N VAL A 13 -11.92 -20.87 -10.61
CA VAL A 13 -13.04 -20.36 -11.41
C VAL A 13 -14.00 -19.54 -10.54
N GLU A 14 -14.16 -19.88 -9.26
CA GLU A 14 -14.99 -19.11 -8.32
C GLU A 14 -14.37 -17.76 -7.94
N GLU A 15 -13.04 -17.65 -7.88
CA GLU A 15 -12.34 -16.39 -7.60
C GLU A 15 -12.41 -15.38 -8.76
N VAL A 16 -12.73 -15.85 -9.98
CA VAL A 16 -12.82 -15.03 -11.21
C VAL A 16 -14.26 -14.62 -11.52
N ALA A 17 -15.25 -15.42 -11.10
CA ALA A 17 -16.66 -15.19 -11.43
C ALA A 17 -17.30 -14.01 -10.67
N ASP A 18 -16.87 -13.73 -9.44
CA ASP A 18 -17.50 -12.73 -8.56
C ASP A 18 -16.99 -11.29 -8.79
N LEU A 19 -16.11 -11.09 -9.78
CA LEU A 19 -15.54 -9.78 -10.15
C LEU A 19 -16.02 -9.27 -11.52
N SER A 20 -16.76 -10.07 -12.29
CA SER A 20 -17.37 -9.65 -13.56
C SER A 20 -18.75 -8.99 -13.41
N GLU A 21 -19.38 -9.08 -12.23
CA GLU A 21 -20.67 -8.42 -11.96
C GLU A 21 -20.45 -7.04 -11.32
N SER A 22 -19.89 -6.11 -12.10
CA SER A 22 -20.32 -4.71 -11.95
C SER A 22 -21.64 -4.57 -12.69
N GLU A 23 -22.76 -4.63 -11.96
CA GLU A 23 -24.09 -4.33 -12.50
C GLU A 23 -24.05 -3.04 -13.32
N GLN A 24 -24.38 -3.13 -14.61
CA GLN A 24 -24.75 -1.99 -15.42
C GLN A 24 -26.05 -1.42 -14.85
N LEU A 25 -25.94 -0.31 -14.13
CA LEU A 25 -27.09 0.50 -13.76
C LEU A 25 -27.56 1.26 -15.01
N ASP A 26 -28.56 0.69 -15.69
CA ASP A 26 -29.37 1.38 -16.69
C ASP A 26 -30.10 2.56 -16.01
N THR A 27 -29.62 3.78 -16.26
CA THR A 27 -30.40 4.99 -16.00
C THR A 27 -31.23 5.32 -17.25
N GLU A 28 -32.53 5.03 -17.19
CA GLU A 28 -33.52 5.61 -18.11
C GLU A 28 -33.50 7.13 -18.01
N VAL A 29 -33.08 7.78 -19.10
CA VAL A 29 -33.22 9.23 -19.29
C VAL A 29 -34.65 9.50 -19.75
N THR A 30 -35.43 10.21 -18.94
CA THR A 30 -36.71 10.78 -19.36
C THR A 30 -36.49 12.18 -19.91
N ASP A 31 -36.86 12.36 -21.18
CA ASP A 31 -36.87 13.62 -21.91
C ASP A 31 -37.74 14.68 -21.23
N LEU A 32 -37.18 15.87 -21.03
CA LEU A 32 -37.94 17.11 -20.89
C LEU A 32 -37.19 18.24 -21.59
N ALA A 33 -37.66 18.54 -22.80
CA ALA A 33 -37.23 19.65 -23.62
C ALA A 33 -37.65 20.99 -23.00
N THR A 34 -36.75 21.99 -22.99
CA THR A 34 -37.16 23.40 -23.07
C THR A 34 -36.07 24.28 -23.69
N THR A 35 -36.38 24.72 -24.90
CA THR A 35 -36.02 25.93 -25.67
C THR A 35 -34.72 26.71 -25.43
N VAL A 36 -34.04 26.90 -26.56
CA VAL A 36 -32.95 27.82 -26.91
C VAL A 36 -33.37 29.29 -26.75
N ASP A 37 -32.44 30.13 -26.27
CA ASP A 37 -32.35 31.53 -26.70
C ASP A 37 -30.89 31.94 -26.94
N THR A 38 -30.62 32.31 -28.19
CA THR A 38 -29.38 32.89 -28.70
C THR A 38 -29.35 34.40 -28.49
N VAL A 39 -28.25 34.96 -27.95
CA VAL A 39 -27.87 36.36 -28.20
C VAL A 39 -26.36 36.47 -28.45
N THR A 40 -26.07 37.40 -29.36
CA THR A 40 -24.95 37.64 -30.26
C THR A 40 -23.60 38.11 -29.67
N THR A 41 -22.58 37.87 -30.48
CA THR A 41 -21.18 38.32 -30.50
C THR A 41 -20.94 39.83 -30.41
N SER A 42 -19.78 40.22 -29.86
CA SER A 42 -19.02 41.42 -30.25
C SER A 42 -17.52 41.22 -30.00
N GLU A 43 -16.71 41.42 -31.05
CA GLU A 43 -15.24 41.55 -31.01
C GLU A 43 -14.84 42.99 -30.68
N ILE A 44 -13.78 43.22 -29.88
CA ILE A 44 -12.75 44.27 -30.09
C ILE A 44 -11.36 43.82 -29.55
N VAL A 45 -10.39 43.86 -30.48
CA VAL A 45 -8.90 43.94 -30.55
C VAL A 45 -8.09 44.46 -29.31
N PRO A 46 -6.76 44.14 -29.19
CA PRO A 46 -6.03 43.96 -27.92
C PRO A 46 -5.16 45.14 -27.47
N THR A 47 -4.78 45.14 -26.17
CA THR A 47 -3.79 46.07 -25.60
C THR A 47 -2.91 45.40 -24.54
N GLU A 48 -1.70 45.93 -24.41
CA GLU A 48 -0.48 45.41 -23.78
C GLU A 48 -0.48 45.18 -22.25
N VAL A 49 0.57 44.45 -21.86
CA VAL A 49 1.11 44.01 -20.57
C VAL A 49 1.13 45.08 -19.46
N ALA A 50 0.64 44.74 -18.27
CA ALA A 50 1.09 45.31 -16.99
C ALA A 50 0.80 44.35 -15.81
N ASP A 51 1.84 44.17 -14.97
CA ASP A 51 1.97 43.53 -13.66
C ASP A 51 0.77 42.84 -12.98
N THR A 52 0.91 41.53 -12.72
CA THR A 52 0.10 40.77 -11.77
C THR A 52 0.65 40.89 -10.34
N PRO A 53 -0.14 41.28 -9.33
CA PRO A 53 0.23 41.12 -7.94
C PRO A 53 0.06 39.65 -7.48
N ALA A 54 0.95 39.21 -6.59
CA ALA A 54 1.01 37.87 -6.03
C ALA A 54 -0.32 37.43 -5.36
N PRO A 55 -0.71 36.14 -5.43
CA PRO A 55 -1.88 35.66 -4.74
C PRO A 55 -1.63 35.54 -3.22
N THR A 56 -2.53 36.17 -2.48
CA THR A 56 -2.65 36.22 -1.03
C THR A 56 -2.77 34.81 -0.42
N GLU A 57 -1.92 34.52 0.58
CA GLU A 57 -1.99 33.33 1.42
C GLU A 57 -3.36 33.23 2.12
N VAL A 58 -4.10 32.15 1.87
CA VAL A 58 -5.26 31.78 2.69
C VAL A 58 -4.74 31.05 3.93
N ALA A 59 -4.70 31.76 5.05
CA ALA A 59 -4.37 31.20 6.35
C ALA A 59 -5.47 30.22 6.81
N ILE A 60 -5.14 28.93 6.87
CA ILE A 60 -5.97 27.92 7.53
C ILE A 60 -5.63 27.98 9.03
N SER A 61 -6.56 28.51 9.83
CA SER A 61 -6.42 28.57 11.28
C SER A 61 -6.33 27.15 11.89
N PRO A 62 -5.37 26.87 12.78
CA PRO A 62 -5.22 25.56 13.39
C PRO A 62 -6.32 25.36 14.43
N VAL A 63 -7.30 24.51 14.12
CA VAL A 63 -8.13 23.88 15.16
C VAL A 63 -7.21 22.90 15.90
N GLY A 64 -7.02 23.13 17.19
CA GLY A 64 -6.11 22.36 18.03
C GLY A 64 -6.44 20.87 18.02
N ILE A 65 -5.55 20.08 17.41
CA ILE A 65 -5.51 18.63 17.52
C ILE A 65 -4.84 18.32 18.87
N PRO A 66 -5.50 17.65 19.83
CA PRO A 66 -4.89 17.26 21.09
C PRO A 66 -3.88 16.12 20.87
N THR A 67 -2.63 16.43 20.53
CA THR A 67 -1.57 15.41 20.47
C THR A 67 -1.39 14.74 21.84
N ALA A 68 -1.36 13.41 21.88
CA ALA A 68 -1.07 12.64 23.09
C ALA A 68 0.23 13.13 23.78
N PRO A 69 0.29 13.19 25.12
CA PRO A 69 1.43 13.76 25.82
C PRO A 69 2.70 12.93 25.60
N ALA A 70 3.67 13.49 24.89
CA ALA A 70 4.98 12.92 24.59
C ALA A 70 5.89 12.70 25.82
N GLY A 71 5.41 12.99 27.04
CA GLY A 71 6.24 13.22 28.22
C GLY A 71 6.90 11.98 28.83
N ASP A 72 6.29 10.80 28.75
CA ASP A 72 6.79 9.62 29.47
C ASP A 72 7.54 8.59 28.58
N LEU A 73 7.33 8.59 27.26
CA LEU A 73 7.96 7.63 26.33
C LEU A 73 9.27 8.11 25.68
N LEU A 74 9.60 9.40 25.78
CA LEU A 74 10.82 9.98 25.20
C LEU A 74 12.11 9.60 25.95
N LYS A 75 12.01 8.97 27.14
CA LYS A 75 13.17 8.67 27.98
C LYS A 75 13.97 7.44 27.53
N ASP A 76 13.36 6.53 26.77
CA ASP A 76 14.01 5.25 26.41
C ASP A 76 14.70 5.23 25.03
N LEU A 77 14.72 6.36 24.32
CA LEU A 77 15.18 6.46 22.93
C LEU A 77 16.56 7.12 22.73
N SER A 78 17.38 7.15 23.77
CA SER A 78 18.80 7.52 23.65
C SER A 78 19.66 6.26 23.63
N VAL A 79 19.95 5.69 22.45
CA VAL A 79 21.24 5.07 22.04
C VAL A 79 21.11 4.30 20.70
N GLY A 80 21.88 4.75 19.68
CA GLY A 80 22.29 4.02 18.45
C GLY A 80 21.26 3.94 17.30
N SER A 81 21.51 4.28 16.03
CA SER A 81 22.70 4.65 15.26
C SER A 81 22.23 5.46 14.02
N GLY A 82 22.87 6.60 13.73
CA GLY A 82 23.01 7.15 12.37
C GLY A 82 21.85 7.88 11.67
N GLY A 83 20.66 8.00 12.25
CA GLY A 83 19.55 8.78 11.67
C GLY A 83 19.16 9.97 12.55
N THR A 84 19.15 11.19 12.02
CA THR A 84 18.75 12.41 12.77
C THR A 84 17.23 12.53 12.97
N GLY A 85 16.47 11.46 12.75
CA GLY A 85 15.00 11.44 12.87
C GLY A 85 14.57 10.92 14.25
N LYS A 86 13.57 11.56 14.86
CA LYS A 86 12.99 11.18 16.16
C LYS A 86 11.72 10.29 16.05
N GLY A 87 11.35 9.82 14.87
CA GLY A 87 10.12 9.03 14.66
C GLY A 87 10.36 7.52 14.69
N ALA A 88 9.32 6.71 14.95
CA ALA A 88 9.45 5.27 15.12
C ALA A 88 9.94 4.52 13.85
N LEU A 89 9.85 5.15 12.68
CA LEU A 89 10.40 4.64 11.41
C LEU A 89 11.69 5.36 10.98
N ALA A 90 12.32 6.14 11.87
CA ALA A 90 13.63 6.72 11.59
C ALA A 90 14.68 5.61 11.42
N GLY A 91 15.41 5.62 10.31
CA GLY A 91 16.45 4.62 10.01
C GLY A 91 16.01 3.44 9.14
N ARG A 92 14.80 3.49 8.55
CA ARG A 92 14.19 2.45 7.70
C ARG A 92 15.01 1.95 6.50
N ALA A 93 16.10 2.62 6.13
CA ALA A 93 17.03 2.09 5.13
C ALA A 93 17.85 0.89 5.64
N GLY A 94 17.92 0.68 6.96
CA GLY A 94 18.83 -0.29 7.57
C GLY A 94 20.31 0.04 7.32
N THR A 95 21.20 -0.78 7.86
CA THR A 95 22.62 -0.77 7.47
C THR A 95 22.87 -1.86 6.44
N GLU A 96 23.86 -1.69 5.55
CA GLU A 96 24.25 -2.73 4.59
C GLU A 96 24.56 -4.07 5.26
N ALA A 97 25.14 -4.04 6.45
CA ALA A 97 25.36 -5.24 7.26
C ALA A 97 24.05 -5.92 7.67
N SER A 98 23.07 -5.15 8.14
CA SER A 98 21.74 -5.68 8.53
C SER A 98 21.00 -6.27 7.34
N LYS A 99 21.04 -5.62 6.17
CA LYS A 99 20.37 -6.12 4.96
C LYS A 99 20.94 -7.47 4.52
N ARG A 100 22.28 -7.56 4.46
CA ARG A 100 22.97 -8.80 4.10
C ARG A 100 22.72 -9.92 5.10
N ALA A 101 22.70 -9.60 6.39
CA ALA A 101 22.37 -10.58 7.44
C ALA A 101 20.96 -11.16 7.25
N SER A 102 20.00 -10.37 6.76
CA SER A 102 18.63 -10.83 6.50
C SER A 102 18.42 -11.49 5.13
N GLY A 103 19.47 -11.59 4.30
CA GLY A 103 19.44 -12.28 3.01
C GLY A 103 19.39 -11.39 1.77
N ALA A 104 19.62 -10.08 1.90
CA ALA A 104 19.84 -9.22 0.74
C ALA A 104 21.15 -9.56 0.02
N THR A 105 21.20 -9.34 -1.29
CA THR A 105 22.39 -9.50 -2.13
C THR A 105 22.70 -8.19 -2.86
N ASP A 106 23.93 -8.02 -3.31
CA ASP A 106 24.28 -6.85 -4.13
C ASP A 106 23.41 -6.77 -5.41
N ALA A 107 23.02 -7.92 -5.96
CA ALA A 107 22.14 -8.00 -7.12
C ALA A 107 20.71 -7.55 -6.80
N SER A 108 20.16 -7.91 -5.64
CA SER A 108 18.82 -7.47 -5.21
C SER A 108 18.80 -5.98 -4.88
N GLU A 109 19.81 -5.46 -4.18
CA GLU A 109 19.91 -4.02 -3.90
C GLU A 109 20.07 -3.21 -5.19
N ALA A 110 20.86 -3.71 -6.16
CA ALA A 110 20.97 -3.09 -7.47
C ALA A 110 19.64 -3.14 -8.24
N ALA A 111 18.83 -4.20 -8.07
CA ALA A 111 17.51 -4.30 -8.67
C ALA A 111 16.55 -3.25 -8.07
N VAL A 112 16.52 -3.10 -6.74
CA VAL A 112 15.74 -2.02 -6.08
C VAL A 112 16.19 -0.66 -6.58
N ALA A 113 17.49 -0.37 -6.64
CA ALA A 113 18.00 0.91 -7.12
C ALA A 113 17.57 1.24 -8.57
N ARG A 114 17.54 0.23 -9.46
CA ARG A 114 17.01 0.39 -10.82
C ARG A 114 15.50 0.62 -10.84
N ALA A 115 14.75 -0.05 -9.96
CA ALA A 115 13.31 0.15 -9.80
C ALA A 115 12.96 1.58 -9.40
N LEU A 116 13.64 2.11 -8.38
CA LEU A 116 13.44 3.49 -7.93
C LEU A 116 13.76 4.51 -9.02
N LYS A 117 14.82 4.25 -9.81
CA LYS A 117 15.13 5.08 -10.97
C LYS A 117 14.00 5.04 -12.01
N TRP A 118 13.51 3.85 -12.35
CA TRP A 118 12.39 3.70 -13.29
C TRP A 118 11.15 4.44 -12.79
N LEU A 119 10.78 4.27 -11.52
CA LEU A 119 9.64 4.98 -10.91
C LEU A 119 9.81 6.50 -10.99
N ALA A 120 11.01 7.02 -10.72
CA ALA A 120 11.30 8.45 -10.81
C ALA A 120 11.17 9.00 -12.23
N GLU A 121 11.47 8.19 -13.25
CA GLU A 121 11.34 8.54 -14.66
C GLU A 121 9.87 8.46 -15.16
N HIS A 122 8.98 7.79 -14.41
CA HIS A 122 7.56 7.61 -14.74
C HIS A 122 6.61 8.47 -13.89
N GLN A 123 7.14 9.43 -13.12
CA GLN A 123 6.33 10.44 -12.44
C GLN A 123 5.74 11.42 -13.47
N LEU A 124 4.47 11.79 -13.30
CA LEU A 124 3.83 12.82 -14.12
C LEU A 124 4.25 14.24 -13.69
N PRO A 125 4.06 15.26 -14.55
CA PRO A 125 4.45 16.64 -14.25
C PRO A 125 3.79 17.25 -13.00
N ASP A 126 2.62 16.74 -12.60
CA ASP A 126 1.89 17.17 -11.39
C ASP A 126 2.42 16.51 -10.10
N GLY A 127 3.42 15.64 -10.21
CA GLY A 127 4.02 14.92 -9.08
C GLY A 127 3.40 13.56 -8.78
N SER A 128 2.34 13.15 -9.46
CA SER A 128 1.67 11.88 -9.22
C SER A 128 2.10 10.77 -10.17
N TRP A 129 1.58 9.55 -9.96
CA TRP A 129 1.74 8.42 -10.87
C TRP A 129 0.38 7.92 -11.36
N SER A 130 0.40 7.20 -12.48
CA SER A 130 -0.76 6.57 -13.11
C SER A 130 -0.42 5.12 -13.43
N PHE A 131 -1.37 4.20 -13.25
CA PHE A 131 -1.20 2.82 -13.72
C PHE A 131 -1.09 2.73 -15.24
N ASP A 132 -1.77 3.63 -15.96
CA ASP A 132 -1.38 3.98 -17.32
C ASP A 132 -0.14 4.88 -17.28
N HIS A 133 1.02 4.22 -17.23
CA HIS A 133 2.33 4.85 -17.13
C HIS A 133 2.88 5.32 -18.49
N THR A 134 2.05 5.38 -19.54
CA THR A 134 2.48 5.83 -20.88
C THR A 134 2.69 7.34 -20.96
N GLY A 135 2.08 8.10 -20.04
CA GLY A 135 2.21 9.56 -19.97
C GLY A 135 3.59 10.07 -19.51
N GLY A 136 3.72 11.39 -19.42
CA GLY A 136 4.94 12.03 -18.92
C GLY A 136 6.16 11.76 -19.80
N LYS A 137 7.29 11.41 -19.19
CA LYS A 137 8.55 11.14 -19.91
C LYS A 137 8.55 9.81 -20.66
N CYS A 138 7.68 8.87 -20.28
CA CYS A 138 7.59 7.57 -20.92
C CYS A 138 7.18 7.68 -22.39
N GLN A 139 6.22 8.56 -22.71
CA GLN A 139 5.72 8.78 -24.07
C GLN A 139 5.38 7.45 -24.79
N GLY A 140 4.79 6.50 -24.06
CA GLY A 140 4.39 5.18 -24.58
C GLY A 140 5.53 4.22 -24.92
N GLN A 141 6.76 4.46 -24.46
CA GLN A 141 7.92 3.59 -24.78
C GLN A 141 7.94 2.28 -23.98
N CYS A 142 7.22 2.22 -22.87
CA CYS A 142 7.05 1.01 -22.05
C CYS A 142 5.78 0.27 -22.45
N THR A 143 5.84 -1.06 -22.40
CA THR A 143 4.69 -1.94 -22.65
C THR A 143 3.90 -2.23 -21.37
N HIS A 144 2.69 -2.78 -21.55
CA HIS A 144 1.81 -3.23 -20.47
C HIS A 144 1.38 -2.11 -19.49
N PRO A 145 0.79 -1.01 -19.99
CA PRO A 145 0.10 -0.06 -19.11
C PRO A 145 -1.08 -0.72 -18.40
N GLY A 146 -1.38 -0.26 -17.21
CA GLY A 146 -2.58 -0.67 -16.48
C GLY A 146 -3.83 -0.02 -17.07
N THR A 147 -4.97 -0.68 -16.92
CA THR A 147 -6.27 -0.19 -17.41
C THR A 147 -6.94 0.82 -16.48
N LYS A 148 -6.48 0.95 -15.22
CA LYS A 148 -7.04 1.87 -14.22
C LYS A 148 -6.30 3.21 -14.19
N ALA A 149 -6.33 3.95 -15.29
CA ALA A 149 -5.68 5.27 -15.39
C ALA A 149 -6.20 6.27 -14.34
N ASP A 150 -7.48 6.17 -13.96
CA ASP A 150 -8.11 7.09 -13.00
C ASP A 150 -7.90 6.70 -11.53
N ALA A 151 -7.16 5.63 -11.23
CA ALA A 151 -6.87 5.19 -9.85
C ALA A 151 -5.58 5.86 -9.36
N ARG A 152 -5.57 7.19 -9.40
CA ARG A 152 -4.38 8.03 -9.21
C ARG A 152 -3.86 8.02 -7.79
N PHE A 153 -4.74 7.91 -6.79
CA PHE A 153 -4.31 7.75 -5.38
C PHE A 153 -3.59 6.42 -5.17
N ALA A 154 -4.14 5.33 -5.72
CA ALA A 154 -3.54 4.00 -5.65
C ALA A 154 -2.17 3.97 -6.34
N ALA A 155 -2.09 4.44 -7.59
CA ALA A 155 -0.85 4.47 -8.36
C ALA A 155 0.25 5.32 -7.69
N THR A 156 -0.13 6.49 -7.16
CA THR A 156 0.81 7.39 -6.48
C THR A 156 1.30 6.80 -5.16
N GLY A 157 0.39 6.24 -4.34
CA GLY A 157 0.79 5.57 -3.11
C GLY A 157 1.70 4.37 -3.39
N MET A 158 1.35 3.50 -4.34
CA MET A 158 2.20 2.37 -4.76
C MET A 158 3.60 2.81 -5.18
N ALA A 159 3.72 3.90 -5.95
CA ALA A 159 5.01 4.41 -6.39
C ALA A 159 5.85 5.03 -5.26
N LEU A 160 5.21 5.68 -4.28
CA LEU A 160 5.90 6.29 -3.13
C LEU A 160 6.47 5.26 -2.17
N LEU A 161 5.76 4.15 -1.97
CA LEU A 161 6.12 3.15 -0.97
C LEU A 161 7.55 2.61 -1.14
N PRO A 162 8.02 2.20 -2.34
CA PRO A 162 9.42 1.79 -2.54
C PRO A 162 10.45 2.87 -2.17
N PHE A 163 10.19 4.13 -2.53
CA PHE A 163 11.10 5.22 -2.15
C PHE A 163 11.23 5.34 -0.63
N LEU A 164 10.11 5.30 0.08
CA LEU A 164 10.07 5.35 1.54
C LEU A 164 10.73 4.13 2.17
N GLY A 165 10.52 2.94 1.60
CA GLY A 165 11.17 1.70 2.02
C GLY A 165 12.69 1.81 1.95
N ALA A 166 13.22 2.31 0.83
CA ALA A 166 14.65 2.57 0.65
C ALA A 166 15.19 3.78 1.43
N GLY A 167 14.38 4.43 2.28
CA GLY A 167 14.78 5.56 3.12
C GLY A 167 14.84 6.92 2.41
N HIS A 168 14.34 7.02 1.18
CA HIS A 168 14.16 8.30 0.50
C HIS A 168 12.89 8.99 1.00
N THR A 169 13.01 10.22 1.46
CA THR A 169 11.87 11.03 1.93
C THR A 169 11.84 12.36 1.20
N HIS A 170 10.78 13.13 1.37
CA HIS A 170 10.72 14.51 0.85
C HIS A 170 11.73 15.46 1.50
N LYS A 171 12.42 15.03 2.57
CA LYS A 171 13.49 15.77 3.26
C LYS A 171 14.90 15.31 2.90
N GLN A 172 15.11 14.06 2.49
CA GLN A 172 16.45 13.53 2.22
C GLN A 172 16.50 12.42 1.17
N GLY A 173 17.70 12.19 0.64
CA GLY A 173 17.97 11.15 -0.33
C GLY A 173 17.90 11.62 -1.79
N LYS A 174 18.34 10.75 -2.70
CA LYS A 174 18.47 11.08 -4.13
C LYS A 174 17.13 11.44 -4.80
N PHE A 175 16.04 10.79 -4.39
CA PHE A 175 14.71 10.96 -4.98
C PHE A 175 13.80 11.91 -4.18
N LYS A 176 14.40 12.83 -3.41
CA LYS A 176 13.70 13.76 -2.52
C LYS A 176 12.60 14.56 -3.22
N GLU A 177 12.86 15.01 -4.44
CA GLU A 177 11.92 15.81 -5.23
C GLU A 177 10.73 14.97 -5.71
N GLN A 178 10.97 13.74 -6.15
CA GLN A 178 9.92 12.81 -6.56
C GLN A 178 9.00 12.49 -5.38
N VAL A 179 9.58 12.15 -4.23
CA VAL A 179 8.81 11.86 -3.01
C VAL A 179 8.00 13.07 -2.56
N ARG A 180 8.58 14.28 -2.62
CA ARG A 180 7.83 15.50 -2.29
C ARG A 180 6.66 15.73 -3.24
N GLY A 181 6.87 15.60 -4.54
CA GLY A 181 5.81 15.76 -5.55
C GLY A 181 4.64 14.82 -5.30
N GLY A 182 4.92 13.53 -5.06
CA GLY A 182 3.87 12.54 -4.80
C GLY A 182 3.10 12.81 -3.52
N LEU A 183 3.80 13.07 -2.41
CA LEU A 183 3.14 13.35 -1.12
C LEU A 183 2.31 14.64 -1.18
N TYR A 184 2.82 15.68 -1.85
CA TYR A 184 2.09 16.93 -2.02
C TYR A 184 0.84 16.74 -2.89
N TRP A 185 0.94 15.95 -3.96
CA TRP A 185 -0.19 15.61 -4.80
C TRP A 185 -1.26 14.83 -4.02
N LEU A 186 -0.89 13.81 -3.23
CA LEU A 186 -1.83 13.06 -2.38
C LEU A 186 -2.55 14.01 -1.42
N ALA A 187 -1.80 14.85 -0.70
CA ALA A 187 -2.36 15.77 0.30
C ALA A 187 -3.26 16.85 -0.33
N SER A 188 -2.92 17.35 -1.52
CA SER A 188 -3.64 18.45 -2.17
C SER A 188 -4.87 18.01 -2.96
N ASN A 189 -4.93 16.75 -3.41
CA ASN A 189 -6.08 16.21 -4.16
C ASN A 189 -7.06 15.44 -3.28
N MET A 190 -6.66 15.06 -2.07
CA MET A 190 -7.56 14.49 -1.06
C MET A 190 -8.76 15.42 -0.80
N LYS A 191 -9.96 14.86 -0.76
CA LYS A 191 -11.18 15.60 -0.45
C LYS A 191 -11.40 15.64 1.06
N VAL A 192 -11.27 16.82 1.66
CA VAL A 192 -11.56 17.01 3.09
C VAL A 192 -13.07 16.94 3.33
N THR A 193 -13.49 16.03 4.21
CA THR A 193 -14.89 15.81 4.60
C THR A 193 -15.04 15.90 6.12
N ALA A 194 -16.29 15.88 6.61
CA ALA A 194 -16.57 15.78 8.04
C ALA A 194 -16.03 14.49 8.67
N ASN A 195 -15.76 13.45 7.88
CA ASN A 195 -15.30 12.14 8.33
C ASN A 195 -13.79 11.93 8.09
N GLY A 196 -13.05 12.97 7.72
CA GLY A 196 -11.63 12.89 7.38
C GLY A 196 -11.35 13.17 5.90
N GLY A 197 -10.17 12.77 5.48
CA GLY A 197 -9.61 13.01 4.16
C GLY A 197 -9.90 11.86 3.21
N ASP A 198 -10.90 12.04 2.35
CA ASP A 198 -11.33 11.05 1.38
C ASP A 198 -10.37 11.02 0.16
N MET A 199 -9.88 9.83 -0.15
CA MET A 199 -9.02 9.55 -1.31
C MET A 199 -9.58 8.38 -2.15
N VAL A 200 -10.90 8.14 -2.06
CA VAL A 200 -11.59 7.12 -2.83
C VAL A 200 -11.83 7.67 -4.25
N ASP A 201 -11.07 7.14 -5.21
CA ASP A 201 -11.26 7.34 -6.65
C ASP A 201 -11.65 6.00 -7.32
N SER A 202 -11.33 5.80 -8.61
CA SER A 202 -11.59 4.50 -9.27
C SER A 202 -10.78 3.32 -8.69
N GLY A 203 -9.77 3.60 -7.85
CA GLY A 203 -9.05 2.63 -7.04
C GLY A 203 -9.77 2.27 -5.73
N ALA A 204 -10.92 2.90 -5.46
CA ALA A 204 -11.79 2.58 -4.32
C ALA A 204 -11.06 2.68 -2.96
N MET A 205 -11.55 2.00 -1.93
CA MET A 205 -10.85 1.92 -0.64
C MET A 205 -9.46 1.25 -0.73
N TYR A 206 -9.18 0.47 -1.78
CA TYR A 206 -7.84 -0.09 -2.02
C TYR A 206 -6.81 1.05 -2.21
N GLY A 207 -7.13 2.00 -3.09
CA GLY A 207 -6.32 3.18 -3.33
C GLY A 207 -6.19 4.08 -2.09
N HIS A 208 -7.28 4.26 -1.35
CA HIS A 208 -7.26 5.03 -0.12
C HIS A 208 -6.31 4.43 0.93
N GLY A 209 -6.37 3.11 1.16
CA GLY A 209 -5.49 2.43 2.12
C GLY A 209 -4.01 2.57 1.75
N ILE A 210 -3.67 2.34 0.49
CA ILE A 210 -2.28 2.45 0.00
C ILE A 210 -1.74 3.88 0.10
N ALA A 211 -2.51 4.88 -0.32
CA ALA A 211 -2.13 6.28 -0.21
C ALA A 211 -1.97 6.71 1.27
N SER A 212 -2.82 6.20 2.15
CA SER A 212 -2.75 6.46 3.60
C SER A 212 -1.47 5.89 4.22
N ILE A 213 -1.05 4.67 3.82
CA ILE A 213 0.25 4.11 4.25
C ILE A 213 1.38 5.06 3.83
N ALA A 214 1.41 5.52 2.57
CA ALA A 214 2.47 6.41 2.10
C ALA A 214 2.55 7.72 2.89
N LEU A 215 1.41 8.37 3.17
CA LEU A 215 1.34 9.59 3.99
C LEU A 215 1.81 9.33 5.43
N CYS A 216 1.30 8.27 6.05
CA CYS A 216 1.61 7.93 7.44
C CYS A 216 3.07 7.52 7.62
N GLU A 217 3.63 6.71 6.73
CA GLU A 217 5.03 6.29 6.77
C GLU A 217 5.96 7.48 6.54
N ALA A 218 5.68 8.34 5.56
CA ALA A 218 6.46 9.56 5.33
C ALA A 218 6.45 10.48 6.55
N TYR A 219 5.28 10.66 7.20
CA TYR A 219 5.18 11.40 8.45
C TYR A 219 5.98 10.72 9.57
N ALA A 220 5.78 9.42 9.81
CA ALA A 220 6.47 8.66 10.83
C ALA A 220 8.01 8.70 10.68
N MET A 221 8.53 8.70 9.45
CA MET A 221 9.96 8.80 9.17
C MET A 221 10.54 10.21 9.40
N THR A 222 9.75 11.27 9.20
CA THR A 222 10.27 12.65 9.08
C THR A 222 9.78 13.62 10.15
N GLN A 223 8.71 13.26 10.86
CA GLN A 223 7.96 14.07 11.81
C GLN A 223 7.68 15.48 11.24
N ASP A 224 7.37 15.56 9.94
CA ASP A 224 7.04 16.81 9.28
C ASP A 224 5.64 17.27 9.67
N LYS A 225 5.56 18.44 10.32
CA LYS A 225 4.29 19.04 10.75
C LYS A 225 3.35 19.32 9.57
N GLN A 226 3.88 19.50 8.35
CA GLN A 226 3.04 19.69 7.16
C GLN A 226 2.33 18.39 6.72
N LEU A 227 2.90 17.22 7.04
CA LEU A 227 2.29 15.92 6.72
C LEU A 227 1.36 15.40 7.81
N ALA A 228 1.46 15.91 9.05
CA ALA A 228 0.60 15.46 10.14
C ALA A 228 -0.90 15.62 9.84
N PRO A 229 -1.41 16.79 9.37
CA PRO A 229 -2.83 16.93 9.05
C PRO A 229 -3.35 15.99 7.96
N PRO A 230 -2.73 15.88 6.75
CA PRO A 230 -3.23 14.97 5.73
C PRO A 230 -3.08 13.49 6.13
N ALA A 231 -2.02 13.11 6.85
CA ALA A 231 -1.88 11.75 7.37
C ALA A 231 -2.99 11.41 8.37
N GLN A 232 -3.24 12.28 9.36
CA GLN A 232 -4.34 12.09 10.32
C GLN A 232 -5.70 12.06 9.63
N ALA A 233 -5.95 12.97 8.68
CA ALA A 233 -7.20 13.03 7.95
C ALA A 233 -7.46 11.72 7.18
N SER A 234 -6.43 11.13 6.57
CA SER A 234 -6.55 9.83 5.88
C SER A 234 -6.97 8.71 6.84
N LEU A 235 -6.36 8.62 8.03
CA LEU A 235 -6.73 7.62 9.04
C LEU A 235 -8.13 7.82 9.58
N ASN A 236 -8.56 9.07 9.78
CA ASN A 236 -9.92 9.38 10.21
C ASN A 236 -10.95 8.81 9.22
N PHE A 237 -10.66 8.90 7.92
CA PHE A 237 -11.54 8.35 6.89
C PHE A 237 -11.52 6.81 6.90
N ILE A 238 -10.37 6.16 7.05
CA ILE A 238 -10.29 4.69 7.23
C ILE A 238 -11.16 4.25 8.41
N MET A 239 -11.01 4.93 9.55
CA MET A 239 -11.77 4.61 10.75
C MET A 239 -13.28 4.77 10.53
N TYR A 240 -13.71 5.84 9.86
CA TYR A 240 -15.11 6.04 9.48
C TYR A 240 -15.62 4.98 8.50
N ALA A 241 -14.79 4.60 7.52
CA ALA A 241 -15.14 3.70 6.44
C ALA A 241 -15.27 2.23 6.88
N GLN A 242 -14.86 1.88 8.09
CA GLN A 242 -15.02 0.54 8.62
C GLN A 242 -16.50 0.15 8.68
N ASP A 243 -16.79 -1.10 8.30
CA ASP A 243 -18.13 -1.68 8.42
C ASP A 243 -18.61 -1.61 9.88
N PRO A 244 -19.72 -0.89 10.17
CA PRO A 244 -20.23 -0.77 11.53
C PRO A 244 -20.80 -2.08 12.10
N VAL A 245 -21.07 -3.08 11.26
CA VAL A 245 -21.65 -4.37 11.65
C VAL A 245 -20.58 -5.45 11.72
N GLY A 246 -19.90 -5.73 10.60
CA GLY A 246 -18.91 -6.80 10.47
C GLY A 246 -17.51 -6.40 10.89
N GLY A 247 -17.18 -5.11 10.88
CA GLY A 247 -15.87 -4.58 11.29
C GLY A 247 -14.75 -4.65 10.24
N GLY A 248 -15.04 -5.13 9.03
CA GLY A 248 -14.09 -5.16 7.91
C GLY A 248 -14.14 -3.90 7.06
N TRP A 249 -13.48 -3.95 5.90
CA TRP A 249 -13.54 -2.92 4.86
C TRP A 249 -13.68 -3.60 3.51
N ASN A 250 -14.37 -2.95 2.57
CA ASN A 250 -14.43 -3.37 1.18
C ASN A 250 -14.23 -2.16 0.26
N TYR A 251 -14.47 -2.32 -1.04
CA TYR A 251 -14.32 -1.26 -2.05
C TYR A 251 -15.05 0.06 -1.71
N SER A 252 -16.20 -0.01 -1.05
CA SER A 252 -17.00 1.16 -0.66
C SER A 252 -16.90 1.44 0.84
N PRO A 253 -16.85 2.71 1.27
CA PRO A 253 -16.93 3.05 2.68
C PRO A 253 -18.17 2.43 3.34
N ARG A 254 -17.98 1.86 4.54
CA ARG A 254 -19.02 1.24 5.38
C ARG A 254 -19.69 0.01 4.79
N GLY A 255 -19.14 -0.58 3.73
CA GLY A 255 -19.63 -1.82 3.13
C GLY A 255 -19.11 -3.07 3.86
N ALA A 256 -19.82 -4.20 3.71
CA ALA A 256 -19.43 -5.49 4.30
C ALA A 256 -18.04 -5.93 3.85
N GLY A 257 -17.17 -6.22 4.80
CA GLY A 257 -15.73 -6.37 4.55
C GLY A 257 -15.30 -7.51 3.64
N ASP A 258 -14.13 -7.37 3.03
CA ASP A 258 -13.36 -8.43 2.40
C ASP A 258 -11.92 -8.45 2.92
N THR A 259 -11.27 -9.60 2.82
CA THR A 259 -9.93 -9.81 3.39
C THR A 259 -8.87 -8.96 2.71
N SER A 260 -9.02 -8.69 1.41
CA SER A 260 -8.00 -7.98 0.63
C SER A 260 -7.90 -6.50 1.02
N ILE A 261 -9.04 -5.81 1.12
CA ILE A 261 -9.11 -4.39 1.47
C ILE A 261 -8.78 -4.20 2.95
N ALA A 262 -9.27 -5.10 3.82
CA ALA A 262 -8.96 -5.08 5.24
C ALA A 262 -7.44 -5.08 5.50
N GLY A 263 -6.67 -5.86 4.74
CA GLY A 263 -5.20 -5.88 4.83
C GLY A 263 -4.56 -4.50 4.69
N TRP A 264 -4.91 -3.77 3.62
CA TRP A 264 -4.38 -2.44 3.36
C TRP A 264 -4.80 -1.42 4.41
N GLN A 265 -6.06 -1.46 4.86
CA GLN A 265 -6.54 -0.54 5.89
C GLN A 265 -5.86 -0.77 7.24
N ILE A 266 -5.68 -2.03 7.65
CA ILE A 266 -5.00 -2.37 8.90
C ILE A 266 -3.53 -1.94 8.86
N MET A 267 -2.84 -2.15 7.73
CA MET A 267 -1.47 -1.65 7.54
C MET A 267 -1.40 -0.12 7.60
N ALA A 268 -2.37 0.60 7.06
CA ALA A 268 -2.43 2.06 7.17
C ALA A 268 -2.61 2.51 8.62
N LEU A 269 -3.55 1.92 9.35
CA LEU A 269 -3.77 2.21 10.77
C LEU A 269 -2.51 1.93 11.61
N LYS A 270 -1.84 0.79 11.37
CA LYS A 270 -0.57 0.47 12.03
C LYS A 270 0.53 1.47 11.69
N SER A 271 0.65 1.89 10.42
CA SER A 271 1.62 2.89 9.97
C SER A 271 1.39 4.24 10.64
N GLY A 272 0.12 4.66 10.77
CA GLY A 272 -0.29 5.85 11.48
C GLY A 272 0.06 5.79 12.97
N TYR A 273 -0.26 4.67 13.60
CA TYR A 273 0.06 4.42 15.01
C TYR A 273 1.56 4.52 15.29
N LEU A 274 2.41 3.93 14.43
CA LEU A 274 3.87 4.07 14.52
C LEU A 274 4.34 5.53 14.29
N GLY A 275 3.55 6.34 13.61
CA GLY A 275 3.76 7.77 13.48
C GLY A 275 3.31 8.59 14.69
N TYR A 276 2.75 7.97 15.73
CA TYR A 276 2.08 8.62 16.85
C TYR A 276 0.85 9.43 16.44
N LEU A 277 0.19 9.04 15.34
CA LEU A 277 -1.11 9.57 14.94
C LEU A 277 -2.24 8.90 15.73
N GLU A 278 -3.37 9.59 15.83
CA GLU A 278 -4.52 9.09 16.56
C GLU A 278 -5.21 7.97 15.79
N VAL A 279 -5.34 6.82 16.45
CA VAL A 279 -6.12 5.67 15.99
C VAL A 279 -7.02 5.23 17.13
N ASP A 280 -8.33 5.14 16.88
CA ASP A 280 -9.31 4.60 17.82
C ASP A 280 -9.18 3.06 17.88
N LYS A 281 -8.09 2.60 18.51
CA LYS A 281 -7.76 1.18 18.62
C LYS A 281 -8.88 0.39 19.30
N LYS A 282 -9.51 0.98 20.33
CA LYS A 282 -10.58 0.38 21.12
C LYS A 282 -11.82 0.04 20.31
N ARG A 283 -12.06 0.73 19.20
CA ARG A 283 -13.16 0.44 18.28
C ARG A 283 -12.69 -0.33 17.05
N CYS A 284 -11.62 0.12 16.41
CA CYS A 284 -11.23 -0.38 15.09
C CYS A 284 -10.65 -1.79 15.16
N ILE A 285 -9.79 -2.08 16.16
CA ILE A 285 -9.11 -3.36 16.27
C ILE A 285 -10.08 -4.49 16.62
N PRO A 286 -10.97 -4.37 17.62
CA PRO A 286 -11.99 -5.39 17.86
C PRO A 286 -12.91 -5.63 16.66
N GLY A 287 -13.24 -4.58 15.89
CA GLY A 287 -14.00 -4.71 14.64
C GLY A 287 -13.25 -5.53 13.58
N ALA A 288 -11.98 -5.20 13.35
CA ALA A 288 -11.13 -5.91 12.39
C ALA A 288 -10.94 -7.39 12.80
N MET A 289 -10.76 -7.65 14.09
CA MET A 289 -10.65 -9.01 14.63
C MET A 289 -11.96 -9.79 14.45
N LYS A 290 -13.11 -9.17 14.71
CA LYS A 290 -14.44 -9.77 14.46
C LYS A 290 -14.63 -10.12 12.98
N PHE A 291 -14.22 -9.24 12.07
CA PHE A 291 -14.28 -9.52 10.65
C PHE A 291 -13.43 -10.74 10.29
N LEU A 292 -12.16 -10.76 10.72
CA LEU A 292 -11.26 -11.89 10.47
C LEU A 292 -11.78 -13.19 11.08
N ASP A 293 -12.40 -13.14 12.26
CA ASP A 293 -13.08 -14.29 12.87
C ASP A 293 -14.23 -14.83 12.00
N GLY A 294 -14.90 -13.96 11.25
CA GLY A 294 -16.00 -14.32 10.35
C GLY A 294 -15.56 -14.96 9.02
N VAL A 295 -14.32 -14.72 8.60
CA VAL A 295 -13.77 -15.25 7.33
C VAL A 295 -12.66 -16.28 7.53
N GLN A 296 -12.36 -16.65 8.76
CA GLN A 296 -11.34 -17.64 9.07
C GLN A 296 -11.83 -19.09 8.95
N ALA A 297 -10.89 -20.00 8.77
CA ALA A 297 -11.07 -21.43 8.95
C ALA A 297 -9.98 -21.99 9.88
N ASP A 298 -10.27 -23.13 10.52
CA ASP A 298 -9.30 -23.90 11.31
C ASP A 298 -8.65 -23.06 12.42
N GLY A 299 -9.48 -22.39 13.23
CA GLY A 299 -9.05 -21.53 14.34
C GLY A 299 -8.31 -20.24 13.93
N GLY A 300 -8.26 -19.93 12.63
CA GLY A 300 -7.52 -18.80 12.08
C GLY A 300 -6.15 -19.14 11.53
N ALA A 301 -5.91 -20.42 11.24
CA ALA A 301 -4.77 -20.83 10.42
C ALA A 301 -4.96 -20.45 8.93
N TYR A 302 -6.21 -20.33 8.47
CA TYR A 302 -6.56 -19.98 7.09
C TYR A 302 -7.68 -18.95 7.00
N TYR A 303 -7.77 -18.27 5.87
CA TYR A 303 -8.77 -17.23 5.63
C TYR A 303 -9.34 -17.30 4.22
N GLY A 304 -10.63 -17.03 4.08
CA GLY A 304 -11.31 -16.81 2.80
C GLY A 304 -11.47 -15.33 2.49
N TYR A 305 -12.20 -15.02 1.42
CA TYR A 305 -12.34 -13.65 0.92
C TYR A 305 -13.43 -12.85 1.66
N ARG A 306 -14.68 -13.34 1.61
CA ARG A 306 -15.85 -12.77 2.32
C ARG A 306 -16.54 -13.78 3.25
N THR A 307 -16.15 -15.04 3.13
CA THR A 307 -16.66 -16.18 3.90
C THR A 307 -15.48 -17.03 4.36
N PRO A 308 -15.68 -17.94 5.34
CA PRO A 308 -14.65 -18.89 5.76
C PRO A 308 -14.04 -19.64 4.58
N GLY A 309 -12.71 -19.72 4.52
CA GLY A 309 -12.02 -20.38 3.43
C GLY A 309 -10.51 -20.56 3.65
N LYS A 310 -9.84 -21.05 2.62
CA LYS A 310 -8.39 -21.34 2.61
C LYS A 310 -7.73 -20.81 1.33
N GLY A 311 -8.06 -19.58 0.95
CA GLY A 311 -7.42 -18.92 -0.19
C GLY A 311 -5.96 -18.59 0.14
N GLN A 312 -5.05 -18.70 -0.85
CA GLN A 312 -3.61 -18.53 -0.62
C GLN A 312 -3.30 -17.08 -0.21
N ALA A 313 -3.73 -16.11 -1.02
CA ALA A 313 -3.52 -14.69 -0.75
C ALA A 313 -4.29 -14.23 0.50
N THR A 314 -5.56 -14.60 0.63
CA THR A 314 -6.38 -14.25 1.79
C THR A 314 -5.81 -14.82 3.08
N THR A 315 -5.26 -16.04 3.06
CA THR A 315 -4.57 -16.61 4.23
C THR A 315 -3.33 -15.80 4.61
N ALA A 316 -2.50 -15.42 3.63
CA ALA A 316 -1.33 -14.57 3.91
C ALA A 316 -1.73 -13.21 4.49
N VAL A 317 -2.76 -12.57 3.93
CA VAL A 317 -3.28 -11.29 4.43
C VAL A 317 -3.85 -11.44 5.85
N GLY A 318 -4.71 -12.43 6.08
CA GLY A 318 -5.33 -12.67 7.37
C GLY A 318 -4.30 -12.91 8.47
N LEU A 319 -3.31 -13.78 8.22
CA LEU A 319 -2.22 -14.02 9.17
C LEU A 319 -1.42 -12.73 9.44
N LEU A 320 -1.04 -11.97 8.41
CA LEU A 320 -0.30 -10.73 8.62
C LEU A 320 -1.10 -9.73 9.47
N CYS A 321 -2.40 -9.58 9.20
CA CYS A 321 -3.29 -8.73 10.00
C CYS A 321 -3.33 -9.18 11.46
N ARG A 322 -3.42 -10.49 11.72
CA ARG A 322 -3.38 -11.02 13.08
C ARG A 322 -2.05 -10.72 13.78
N MET A 323 -0.92 -10.85 13.08
CA MET A 323 0.40 -10.50 13.64
C MET A 323 0.45 -9.02 14.01
N TYR A 324 -0.06 -8.12 13.15
CA TYR A 324 -0.10 -6.69 13.45
C TYR A 324 -1.00 -6.33 14.64
N MET A 325 -2.06 -7.11 14.84
CA MET A 325 -3.03 -6.96 15.93
C MET A 325 -2.74 -7.88 17.12
N GLY A 326 -1.49 -8.33 17.27
CA GLY A 326 -1.03 -8.88 18.55
C GLY A 326 -1.07 -10.40 18.73
N TRP A 327 -1.29 -11.17 17.66
CA TRP A 327 -1.17 -12.62 17.81
C TRP A 327 0.24 -13.02 18.25
N PRO A 328 0.37 -13.75 19.37
CA PRO A 328 1.68 -14.16 19.89
C PRO A 328 2.35 -15.12 18.91
N HIS A 329 3.68 -15.09 18.89
CA HIS A 329 4.50 -15.91 18.00
C HIS A 329 4.21 -17.41 18.18
N GLU A 330 4.00 -17.84 19.42
CA GLU A 330 3.80 -19.24 19.81
C GLU A 330 2.38 -19.76 19.52
N LYS A 331 1.52 -18.95 18.89
CA LYS A 331 0.15 -19.36 18.60
C LYS A 331 0.13 -20.52 17.58
N PRO A 332 -0.46 -21.69 17.92
CA PRO A 332 -0.43 -22.86 17.05
C PRO A 332 -1.05 -22.64 15.67
N GLU A 333 -2.13 -21.84 15.59
CA GLU A 333 -2.79 -21.52 14.33
C GLU A 333 -1.91 -20.66 13.42
N LEU A 334 -1.10 -19.76 13.99
CA LEU A 334 -0.14 -18.94 13.25
C LEU A 334 0.95 -19.83 12.64
N GLU A 335 1.58 -20.70 13.44
CA GLU A 335 2.60 -21.64 12.96
C GLU A 335 2.05 -22.56 11.85
N LYS A 336 0.82 -23.04 12.00
CA LYS A 336 0.14 -23.87 11.01
C LYS A 336 -0.10 -23.12 9.69
N GLY A 337 -0.56 -21.87 9.77
CA GLY A 337 -0.72 -21.00 8.62
C GLY A 337 0.60 -20.70 7.91
N VAL A 338 1.65 -20.40 8.66
CA VAL A 338 3.02 -20.19 8.16
C VAL A 338 3.54 -21.41 7.40
N LYS A 339 3.41 -22.61 7.97
CA LYS A 339 3.81 -23.86 7.29
C LYS A 339 3.02 -24.12 6.01
N TYR A 340 1.73 -23.77 6.00
CA TYR A 340 0.91 -23.84 4.79
C TYR A 340 1.42 -22.90 3.69
N LEU A 341 1.69 -21.63 4.00
CA LEU A 341 2.25 -20.66 3.05
C LEU A 341 3.62 -21.11 2.52
N ALA A 342 4.50 -21.56 3.42
CA ALA A 342 5.82 -22.06 3.07
C ALA A 342 5.75 -23.29 2.14
N GLY A 343 4.77 -24.18 2.36
CA GLY A 343 4.54 -25.35 1.53
C GLY A 343 4.08 -25.03 0.10
N ILE A 344 3.39 -23.90 -0.11
CA ILE A 344 3.02 -23.40 -1.44
C ILE A 344 4.28 -22.87 -2.16
N GLY A 345 5.10 -22.11 -1.45
CA GLY A 345 6.29 -21.45 -1.99
C GLY A 345 5.98 -20.17 -2.79
N PRO A 346 7.01 -19.38 -3.14
CA PRO A 346 6.83 -18.11 -3.85
C PRO A 346 6.34 -18.30 -5.28
N GLN A 347 5.50 -17.39 -5.76
CA GLN A 347 4.90 -17.40 -7.10
C GLN A 347 5.00 -16.03 -7.77
N THR A 348 5.73 -15.94 -8.88
CA THR A 348 5.81 -14.70 -9.68
C THR A 348 4.56 -14.44 -10.51
N SER A 349 3.73 -15.45 -10.73
CA SER A 349 2.40 -15.33 -11.35
C SER A 349 1.30 -14.91 -10.38
N ASN A 350 1.61 -14.76 -9.08
CA ASN A 350 0.69 -14.23 -8.08
C ASN A 350 1.52 -13.40 -7.09
N MET A 351 1.88 -12.20 -7.52
CA MET A 351 2.74 -11.32 -6.73
C MET A 351 2.00 -10.76 -5.53
N TYR A 352 0.69 -10.58 -5.62
CA TYR A 352 -0.13 -10.19 -4.48
C TYR A 352 0.01 -11.19 -3.33
N PHE A 353 -0.19 -12.49 -3.60
CA PHE A 353 0.09 -13.56 -2.65
C PHE A 353 1.54 -13.51 -2.15
N SER A 354 2.51 -13.52 -3.07
CA SER A 354 3.92 -13.60 -2.72
C SER A 354 4.37 -12.41 -1.86
N TYR A 355 3.84 -11.21 -2.09
CA TYR A 355 4.14 -10.02 -1.30
C TYR A 355 3.67 -10.16 0.15
N TYR A 356 2.43 -10.62 0.39
CA TYR A 356 1.93 -10.83 1.74
C TYR A 356 2.59 -12.03 2.43
N ALA A 357 2.76 -13.14 1.71
CA ALA A 357 3.41 -14.33 2.26
C ALA A 357 4.88 -14.05 2.63
N THR A 358 5.60 -13.27 1.82
CA THR A 358 6.96 -12.83 2.16
C THR A 358 7.00 -12.07 3.49
N GLN A 359 6.02 -11.20 3.76
CA GLN A 359 5.94 -10.48 5.03
C GLN A 359 5.65 -11.41 6.20
N VAL A 360 4.67 -12.32 6.08
CA VAL A 360 4.33 -13.28 7.13
C VAL A 360 5.53 -14.15 7.49
N LEU A 361 6.18 -14.75 6.48
CA LEU A 361 7.30 -15.65 6.71
C LEU A 361 8.52 -14.93 7.27
N HIS A 362 8.84 -13.73 6.79
CA HIS A 362 9.93 -12.92 7.35
C HIS A 362 9.67 -12.54 8.81
N GLN A 363 8.44 -12.09 9.11
CA GLN A 363 8.08 -11.67 10.47
C GLN A 363 8.04 -12.84 11.44
N PHE A 364 7.59 -14.02 11.00
CA PHE A 364 7.48 -15.21 11.85
C PHE A 364 8.83 -15.88 12.08
N ASP A 365 9.58 -16.18 11.02
CA ASP A 365 10.77 -17.04 11.10
C ASP A 365 12.06 -16.23 11.32
N GLY A 366 12.06 -14.96 10.89
CA GLY A 366 13.20 -14.06 11.02
C GLY A 366 14.34 -14.36 10.04
N PRO A 367 15.43 -13.56 10.09
CA PRO A 367 16.52 -13.61 9.11
C PRO A 367 17.32 -14.93 9.13
N ASP A 368 17.39 -15.59 10.28
CA ASP A 368 18.17 -16.82 10.49
C ASP A 368 17.34 -18.11 10.35
N GLY A 369 16.04 -17.98 10.04
CA GLY A 369 15.12 -19.10 9.95
C GLY A 369 15.19 -19.87 8.62
N ASP A 370 15.01 -21.18 8.67
CA ASP A 370 15.09 -22.07 7.50
C ASP A 370 13.92 -21.86 6.52
N ILE A 371 12.71 -21.59 7.04
CA ILE A 371 11.52 -21.31 6.23
C ILE A 371 11.74 -20.01 5.47
N TRP A 372 12.22 -18.97 6.17
CA TRP A 372 12.56 -17.70 5.56
C TRP A 372 13.64 -17.84 4.50
N THR A 373 14.76 -18.50 4.84
CA THR A 373 15.90 -18.66 3.93
C THR A 373 15.50 -19.39 2.65
N GLY A 374 14.71 -20.47 2.77
CA GLY A 374 14.21 -21.24 1.63
C GLY A 374 13.24 -20.45 0.75
N TRP A 375 12.35 -19.65 1.34
CA TRP A 375 11.43 -18.78 0.60
C TRP A 375 12.18 -17.63 -0.09
N ASN A 376 12.94 -16.86 0.70
CA ASN A 376 13.58 -15.63 0.28
C ASN A 376 14.57 -15.86 -0.86
N THR A 377 15.38 -16.93 -0.80
CA THR A 377 16.32 -17.26 -1.86
C THR A 377 15.61 -17.41 -3.21
N LYS A 378 14.53 -18.20 -3.26
CA LYS A 378 13.76 -18.43 -4.48
C LYS A 378 13.09 -17.15 -4.97
N MET A 379 12.45 -16.40 -4.06
CA MET A 379 11.74 -15.18 -4.42
C MET A 379 12.70 -14.10 -4.94
N ARG A 380 13.74 -13.79 -4.17
CA ARG A 380 14.76 -12.78 -4.50
C ARG A 380 15.42 -13.07 -5.84
N ASP A 381 15.90 -14.30 -6.04
CA ASP A 381 16.65 -14.65 -7.24
C ASP A 381 15.75 -14.64 -8.48
N SER A 382 14.48 -15.05 -8.35
CA SER A 382 13.49 -14.96 -9.42
C SER A 382 13.20 -13.51 -9.81
N LEU A 383 12.99 -12.62 -8.84
CA LEU A 383 12.74 -11.20 -9.11
C LEU A 383 13.95 -10.54 -9.76
N VAL A 384 15.17 -10.81 -9.28
CA VAL A 384 16.39 -10.28 -9.89
C VAL A 384 16.52 -10.74 -11.34
N ALA A 385 16.25 -12.02 -11.63
CA ALA A 385 16.36 -12.58 -12.97
C ALA A 385 15.30 -12.04 -13.95
N MET A 386 14.10 -11.70 -13.45
CA MET A 386 12.98 -11.23 -14.27
C MET A 386 12.98 -9.72 -14.54
N GLN A 387 13.83 -8.94 -13.86
CA GLN A 387 13.84 -7.49 -14.03
C GLN A 387 14.21 -7.12 -15.47
N ALA A 388 13.45 -6.22 -16.08
CA ALA A 388 13.78 -5.71 -17.40
C ALA A 388 15.10 -4.91 -17.35
N LEU A 389 16.01 -5.18 -18.28
CA LEU A 389 17.35 -4.56 -18.37
C LEU A 389 17.58 -3.81 -19.68
N GLN A 390 16.52 -3.57 -20.46
CA GLN A 390 16.61 -3.04 -21.81
C GLN A 390 15.70 -1.82 -21.98
N LYS A 391 16.20 -0.83 -22.72
CA LYS A 391 15.45 0.37 -23.16
C LYS A 391 14.77 1.09 -21.98
N HIS A 392 13.61 1.70 -22.24
CA HIS A 392 12.83 2.49 -21.29
C HIS A 392 12.23 1.65 -20.14
N GLU A 393 12.22 0.33 -20.28
CA GLU A 393 11.71 -0.60 -19.25
C GLU A 393 12.77 -0.96 -18.21
N THR A 394 14.02 -0.54 -18.39
CA THR A 394 15.14 -0.89 -17.49
C THR A 394 14.80 -0.57 -16.04
N GLY A 395 14.79 -1.59 -15.19
CA GLY A 395 14.49 -1.48 -13.76
C GLY A 395 13.06 -1.87 -13.37
N SER A 396 12.18 -2.11 -14.33
CA SER A 396 10.78 -2.49 -14.10
C SER A 396 10.55 -4.00 -14.19
N TRP A 397 9.37 -4.43 -13.75
CA TRP A 397 8.88 -5.80 -13.91
C TRP A 397 7.57 -5.82 -14.68
N GLN A 398 7.41 -6.87 -15.47
CA GLN A 398 6.12 -7.28 -16.02
C GLN A 398 5.96 -8.77 -15.73
N PHE A 399 4.90 -9.13 -15.00
CA PHE A 399 4.55 -10.51 -14.75
C PHE A 399 3.44 -10.97 -15.69
N THR A 400 3.28 -12.28 -15.82
CA THR A 400 2.24 -12.89 -16.65
C THR A 400 1.49 -13.95 -15.85
N GLY A 401 0.16 -13.98 -15.99
CA GLY A 401 -0.73 -14.98 -15.41
C GLY A 401 -1.29 -14.60 -14.02
N GLY A 402 -2.46 -15.18 -13.71
CA GLY A 402 -3.01 -15.47 -12.37
C GLY A 402 -3.44 -14.32 -11.45
N ASP A 403 -2.71 -13.21 -11.41
CA ASP A 403 -2.97 -12.11 -10.47
C ASP A 403 -3.97 -11.11 -11.05
N HIS A 404 -5.07 -10.87 -10.33
CA HIS A 404 -6.11 -9.93 -10.70
C HIS A 404 -5.61 -8.47 -10.78
N GLY A 405 -4.50 -8.14 -10.12
CA GLY A 405 -3.92 -6.80 -10.13
C GLY A 405 -3.12 -6.43 -11.38
N PHE A 406 -2.66 -7.42 -12.17
CA PHE A 406 -1.69 -7.16 -13.25
C PHE A 406 -2.27 -6.37 -14.42
N GLU A 407 -3.51 -6.64 -14.83
CA GLU A 407 -4.13 -5.90 -15.93
C GLU A 407 -4.57 -4.50 -15.49
N ALA A 408 -5.15 -4.39 -14.29
CA ALA A 408 -5.60 -3.12 -13.74
C ALA A 408 -4.44 -2.16 -13.45
N GLY A 409 -3.38 -2.67 -12.80
CA GLY A 409 -2.24 -1.87 -12.34
C GLY A 409 -1.03 -1.86 -13.29
N GLY A 410 -0.95 -2.80 -14.22
CA GLY A 410 0.10 -2.90 -15.22
C GLY A 410 1.53 -3.02 -14.65
N ARG A 411 2.50 -2.61 -15.47
CA ARG A 411 3.93 -2.60 -15.13
C ARG A 411 4.26 -1.77 -13.88
N LEU A 412 3.52 -0.69 -13.61
CA LEU A 412 3.72 0.12 -12.39
C LEU A 412 3.43 -0.71 -11.14
N TYR A 413 2.29 -1.39 -11.12
CA TYR A 413 1.92 -2.30 -10.02
C TYR A 413 2.94 -3.44 -9.84
N CYS A 414 3.31 -4.10 -10.94
CA CYS A 414 4.30 -5.18 -10.91
C CYS A 414 5.65 -4.70 -10.32
N THR A 415 6.12 -3.53 -10.77
CA THR A 415 7.40 -2.96 -10.35
C THR A 415 7.40 -2.56 -8.89
N THR A 416 6.30 -1.97 -8.41
CA THR A 416 6.17 -1.54 -7.02
C THR A 416 6.08 -2.72 -6.07
N LEU A 417 5.30 -3.76 -6.39
CA LEU A 417 5.28 -4.99 -5.60
C LEU A 417 6.64 -5.69 -5.57
N ALA A 418 7.29 -5.86 -6.73
CA ALA A 418 8.61 -6.49 -6.80
C ALA A 418 9.65 -5.73 -5.96
N ALA A 419 9.68 -4.41 -6.06
CA ALA A 419 10.56 -3.58 -5.25
C ALA A 419 10.27 -3.73 -3.75
N MET A 420 9.01 -3.59 -3.32
CA MET A 420 8.65 -3.74 -1.91
C MET A 420 8.92 -5.15 -1.36
N THR A 421 8.77 -6.20 -2.18
CA THR A 421 9.14 -7.57 -1.79
C THR A 421 10.65 -7.70 -1.58
N LEU A 422 11.48 -7.06 -2.41
CA LEU A 422 12.94 -7.04 -2.23
C LEU A 422 13.40 -6.14 -1.07
N GLU A 423 12.57 -5.19 -0.65
CA GLU A 423 12.84 -4.28 0.48
C GLU A 423 12.51 -4.88 1.86
N ILE A 424 11.92 -6.09 1.91
CA ILE A 424 11.39 -6.72 3.12
C ILE A 424 12.31 -6.65 4.34
N TYR A 425 13.63 -6.77 4.12
CA TYR A 425 14.66 -6.81 5.14
C TYR A 425 14.75 -5.55 6.03
N TYR A 426 14.30 -4.41 5.51
CA TYR A 426 14.43 -3.11 6.17
C TYR A 426 13.14 -2.28 6.16
N ARG A 427 12.18 -2.65 5.31
CA ARG A 427 10.88 -1.98 5.19
C ARG A 427 10.01 -2.11 6.44
N TYR A 428 9.98 -3.29 7.06
CA TYR A 428 9.13 -3.56 8.22
C TYR A 428 9.96 -3.79 9.47
N MET A 429 9.57 -3.12 10.55
CA MET A 429 10.13 -3.40 11.87
C MET A 429 9.72 -4.82 12.30
N PRO A 430 10.63 -5.60 12.92
CA PRO A 430 10.30 -6.91 13.46
C PRO A 430 9.18 -6.83 14.51
N ILE A 431 8.10 -7.60 14.33
CA ILE A 431 6.92 -7.57 15.20
C ILE A 431 7.14 -8.35 16.51
N TYR A 432 8.03 -9.33 16.53
CA TYR A 432 8.26 -10.21 17.69
C TYR A 432 9.57 -9.94 18.46
N THR A 433 10.15 -8.75 18.34
CA THR A 433 11.35 -8.39 19.11
C THR A 433 10.98 -7.76 20.45
N LYS A 434 11.86 -7.85 21.46
CA LYS A 434 11.60 -7.26 22.80
C LYS A 434 11.25 -5.76 22.80
N ARG A 435 11.53 -5.04 21.71
CA ARG A 435 11.23 -3.61 21.55
C ARG A 435 9.81 -3.36 21.04
N SER A 436 9.17 -4.33 20.39
CA SER A 436 7.80 -4.19 19.88
C SER A 436 6.73 -4.51 20.92
N SER A 437 7.05 -5.30 21.96
CA SER A 437 6.14 -5.64 23.08
C SER A 437 5.85 -4.49 24.06
N GLU A 438 6.43 -3.32 23.86
CA GLU A 438 6.13 -2.10 24.63
C GLU A 438 5.19 -1.14 23.85
N ASP A 439 4.99 -1.37 22.55
CA ASP A 439 4.23 -0.55 21.61
C ASP A 439 3.00 -1.31 21.04
N ASP A 440 2.22 -1.96 21.91
CA ASP A 440 1.17 -2.89 21.47
C ASP A 440 0.04 -2.17 20.70
N PHE A 441 -0.15 -2.60 19.46
CA PHE A 441 -1.26 -2.21 18.58
C PHE A 441 -2.42 -3.19 18.77
N GLU A 442 -2.80 -3.37 20.03
CA GLU A 442 -3.86 -4.28 20.50
C GLU A 442 -5.00 -3.50 21.14
#